data_AF-D6PJG5-F1
#
_entry.id   AF-D6PJG5-F1
#
_cell.length_a   1.000
_cell.length_b   1.000
_cell.length_c   1.000
_cell.angle_alpha   90.00
_cell.angle_beta   90.00
_cell.angle_gamma   90.00
#
_symmetry.space_group_name_H-M   'P 1'
#
loop_
_entity.id
_entity.type
_entity.pdbx_description
1 polymer ?
#
loop_
_entity_poly.entity_id
_entity_poly.type
_entity_poly.pdbx_seq_one_letter_code
_entity_poly.pdbx_strand_id
1 'polypeptide(L)'
;MAQLKNMFIKGKMNLDLDERLIPKGEYRKAQNILITNSEDSDVGAIENVRGHELINEGTLALGSGIEDLGVVIGSHVDVATERIFWFITNFTSTNFSGDINSIDRADTASDENCRIVMRESTGQTYYLASGTFLNFLQPTI
;
A
#
# COMPACT_ATOMS: atom_id res chain seq x y z
N MET A 1 -10.96 -29.16 -25.13
CA MET A 1 -11.17 -28.32 -23.93
C MET A 1 -12.10 -27.18 -24.31
N ALA A 2 -13.22 -27.01 -23.61
CA ALA A 2 -14.14 -25.91 -23.89
C ALA A 2 -13.53 -24.60 -23.32
N GLN A 3 -13.29 -23.63 -24.19
CA GLN A 3 -12.87 -22.29 -23.78
C GLN A 3 -14.09 -21.54 -23.25
N LEU A 4 -14.07 -21.13 -21.98
CA LEU A 4 -15.10 -20.27 -21.41
C LEU A 4 -14.93 -18.86 -21.98
N LYS A 5 -15.66 -18.56 -23.05
CA LYS A 5 -15.68 -17.23 -23.66
C LYS A 5 -16.78 -16.40 -22.98
N ASN A 6 -16.41 -15.63 -21.96
CA ASN A 6 -17.34 -14.67 -21.34
C ASN A 6 -17.48 -13.46 -22.26
N MET A 7 -18.59 -13.37 -22.99
CA MET A 7 -18.94 -12.15 -23.72
C MET A 7 -19.54 -11.15 -22.73
N PHE A 8 -18.94 -9.95 -22.64
CA PHE A 8 -19.43 -8.84 -21.81
C PHE A 8 -20.69 -8.24 -22.42
N ILE A 9 -21.82 -8.95 -22.32
CA ILE A 9 -23.11 -8.55 -22.89
C ILE A 9 -23.90 -7.69 -21.89
N LYS A 10 -23.64 -7.86 -20.58
CA LYS A 10 -24.22 -7.08 -19.49
C LYS A 10 -23.12 -6.73 -18.49
N GLY A 11 -23.12 -5.50 -17.99
CA GLY A 11 -22.22 -5.01 -16.95
C GLY A 11 -23.03 -4.62 -15.72
N LYS A 12 -23.49 -5.60 -14.95
CA LYS A 12 -24.29 -5.37 -13.74
C LYS A 12 -23.58 -5.95 -12.53
N MET A 13 -23.39 -5.14 -11.48
CA MET A 13 -22.80 -5.60 -10.23
C MET A 13 -23.92 -6.05 -9.28
N ASN A 14 -23.81 -7.25 -8.73
CA ASN A 14 -24.80 -7.82 -7.80
C ASN A 14 -24.07 -8.30 -6.54
N LEU A 15 -24.13 -7.48 -5.47
CA LEU A 15 -23.44 -7.74 -4.20
C LEU A 15 -24.28 -8.60 -3.23
N ASP A 16 -25.58 -8.72 -3.48
CA ASP A 16 -26.54 -9.38 -2.58
C ASP A 16 -26.61 -10.89 -2.78
N LEU A 17 -26.18 -11.40 -3.95
CA LEU A 17 -26.22 -12.82 -4.27
C LEU A 17 -24.93 -13.57 -3.89
N ASP A 18 -25.07 -14.83 -3.49
CA ASP A 18 -23.95 -15.77 -3.37
C ASP A 18 -23.25 -15.93 -4.72
N GLU A 19 -21.91 -16.00 -4.72
CA GLU A 19 -21.08 -16.09 -5.92
C GLU A 19 -21.44 -17.27 -6.84
N ARG A 20 -22.00 -18.34 -6.28
CA ARG A 20 -22.42 -19.53 -7.02
C ARG A 20 -23.76 -19.36 -7.73
N LEU A 21 -24.53 -18.33 -7.35
CA LEU A 21 -25.85 -18.03 -7.87
C LEU A 21 -25.84 -16.87 -8.87
N ILE A 22 -24.68 -16.21 -9.07
CA ILE A 22 -24.57 -15.05 -9.94
C ILE A 22 -24.81 -15.47 -11.40
N PRO A 23 -25.83 -14.90 -12.07
CA PRO A 23 -26.08 -15.17 -13.48
C PRO A 23 -24.89 -14.77 -14.36
N LYS A 24 -24.70 -15.46 -15.49
CA LYS A 24 -23.65 -15.11 -16.45
C LYS A 24 -23.81 -13.66 -16.93
N GLY A 25 -22.79 -12.84 -16.73
CA GLY A 25 -22.80 -11.40 -17.06
C GLY A 25 -23.14 -10.47 -15.90
N GLU A 26 -23.35 -11.00 -14.69
CA GLU A 26 -23.32 -10.23 -13.46
C GLU A 26 -22.00 -10.46 -12.72
N TYR A 27 -21.56 -9.48 -11.94
CA TYR A 27 -20.26 -9.49 -11.27
C TYR A 27 -20.41 -9.13 -9.79
N ARG A 28 -19.64 -9.77 -8.90
CA ARG A 28 -19.65 -9.47 -7.45
C ARG A 28 -18.53 -8.53 -7.02
N LYS A 29 -17.43 -8.56 -7.77
CA LYS A 29 -16.24 -7.74 -7.57
C LYS A 29 -15.80 -7.22 -8.92
N ALA A 30 -15.34 -5.99 -8.91
CA ALA A 30 -14.57 -5.40 -9.99
C ALA A 30 -13.36 -4.70 -9.38
N GLN A 31 -12.22 -4.78 -10.08
CA GLN A 31 -11.05 -3.96 -9.80
C GLN A 31 -10.96 -2.89 -10.88
N ASN A 32 -10.51 -1.68 -10.51
CA ASN A 32 -10.41 -0.51 -11.41
C ASN A 32 -11.75 -0.05 -12.02
N ILE A 33 -12.86 -0.26 -11.33
CA ILE A 33 -14.19 0.24 -11.73
C ILE A 33 -14.72 1.15 -10.61
N LEU A 34 -15.17 2.34 -10.98
CA LEU A 34 -15.89 3.26 -10.10
C LEU A 34 -17.38 3.16 -10.42
N ILE A 35 -18.20 3.03 -9.38
CA ILE A 35 -19.66 3.04 -9.50
C ILE A 35 -20.13 4.36 -8.89
N THR A 36 -20.55 5.29 -9.74
CA THR A 36 -21.17 6.54 -9.31
C THR A 36 -22.67 6.31 -9.18
N ASN A 37 -23.22 6.54 -7.98
CA ASN A 37 -24.66 6.59 -7.76
C ASN A 37 -25.11 8.05 -7.91
N SER A 38 -25.84 8.37 -8.98
CA SER A 38 -26.59 9.63 -9.10
C SER A 38 -28.08 9.36 -8.86
N GLU A 39 -28.82 10.36 -8.39
CA GLU A 39 -30.27 10.26 -8.15
C GLU A 39 -31.10 10.35 -9.44
N ASP A 40 -30.47 10.58 -10.59
CA ASP A 40 -31.13 10.77 -11.88
C ASP A 40 -31.02 9.51 -12.76
N SER A 41 -31.80 9.41 -13.84
CA SER A 41 -32.07 8.15 -14.56
C SER A 41 -30.87 7.37 -15.12
N ASP A 42 -29.65 7.91 -15.05
CA ASP A 42 -28.39 7.28 -15.43
C ASP A 42 -27.76 6.51 -14.26
N VAL A 43 -28.55 5.60 -13.69
CA VAL A 43 -28.12 4.73 -12.60
C VAL A 43 -27.26 3.59 -13.16
N GLY A 44 -25.98 3.52 -12.76
CA GLY A 44 -25.12 2.36 -12.97
C GLY A 44 -24.16 2.43 -14.15
N ALA A 45 -23.73 3.62 -14.56
CA ALA A 45 -22.61 3.74 -15.50
C ALA A 45 -21.34 3.14 -14.87
N ILE A 46 -20.77 2.14 -15.54
CA ILE A 46 -19.48 1.54 -15.20
C ILE A 46 -18.41 2.42 -15.85
N GLU A 47 -17.65 3.15 -15.03
CA GLU A 47 -16.50 3.92 -15.51
C GLU A 47 -15.21 3.15 -15.25
N ASN A 48 -14.35 3.11 -16.27
CA ASN A 48 -13.01 2.56 -16.13
C ASN A 48 -12.14 3.58 -15.39
N VAL A 49 -11.64 3.21 -14.22
CA VAL A 49 -10.75 4.05 -13.42
C VAL A 49 -9.32 3.77 -13.86
N ARG A 50 -8.50 4.82 -13.91
CA ARG A 50 -7.06 4.63 -14.07
C ARG A 50 -6.55 3.76 -12.92
N GLY A 51 -5.95 2.63 -13.27
CA GLY A 51 -5.32 1.73 -12.30
C GLY A 51 -4.05 2.34 -11.71
N HIS A 52 -3.43 1.62 -10.78
CA HIS A 52 -2.16 2.02 -10.19
C HIS A 52 -1.04 1.98 -11.24
N GLU A 53 -0.24 3.05 -11.30
CA GLU A 53 1.00 3.08 -12.05
C GLU A 53 2.13 2.45 -11.22
N LEU A 54 2.96 1.63 -11.85
CA LEU A 54 4.11 1.03 -11.17
C LEU A 54 5.24 2.06 -11.10
N ILE A 55 5.55 2.53 -9.89
CA ILE A 55 6.49 3.64 -9.67
C ILE A 55 7.96 3.18 -9.58
N ASN A 56 8.25 1.91 -9.25
CA ASN A 56 9.61 1.33 -9.29
C ASN A 56 9.59 -0.19 -9.15
N GLU A 57 10.53 -0.89 -9.80
CA GLU A 57 10.84 -2.30 -9.52
C GLU A 57 12.08 -2.43 -8.61
N GLY A 58 11.98 -3.24 -7.55
CA GLY A 58 13.13 -3.69 -6.76
C GLY A 58 13.50 -2.79 -5.58
N THR A 59 14.23 -1.71 -5.84
CA THR A 59 14.82 -0.87 -4.78
C THR A 59 14.10 0.47 -4.68
N LEU A 60 13.72 0.82 -3.45
CA LEU A 60 13.21 2.15 -3.17
C LEU A 60 14.38 3.14 -3.17
N ALA A 61 14.76 3.62 -4.36
CA ALA A 61 15.72 4.71 -4.49
C ALA A 61 15.06 6.00 -3.98
N LEU A 62 15.31 6.32 -2.71
CA LEU A 62 14.74 7.49 -2.04
C LEU A 62 15.32 8.83 -2.54
N GLY A 63 16.36 8.78 -3.39
CA GLY A 63 17.01 9.95 -3.99
C GLY A 63 18.45 10.14 -3.53
N SER A 64 19.16 11.09 -4.15
CA SER A 64 20.55 11.41 -3.80
C SER A 64 20.66 11.98 -2.38
N GLY A 65 21.49 11.35 -1.54
CA GLY A 65 21.69 11.74 -0.13
C GLY A 65 20.92 10.92 0.89
N ILE A 66 20.21 9.87 0.46
CA ILE A 66 19.57 8.91 1.35
C ILE A 66 20.38 7.63 1.32
N GLU A 67 21.17 7.41 2.38
CA GLU A 67 21.95 6.19 2.50
C GLU A 67 21.01 4.99 2.68
N ASP A 68 21.18 4.03 1.76
CA ASP A 68 20.41 2.80 1.53
C ASP A 68 20.64 1.74 2.62
N LEU A 69 20.52 2.16 3.88
CA LEU A 69 20.95 1.34 5.01
C LEU A 69 19.80 0.74 5.83
N GLY A 70 18.55 0.81 5.38
CA GLY A 70 17.39 0.34 6.17
C GLY A 70 16.46 -0.59 5.44
N VAL A 71 15.69 -1.37 6.21
CA VAL A 71 14.63 -2.26 5.74
C VAL A 71 13.27 -1.59 5.92
N VAL A 72 12.39 -1.78 4.94
CA VAL A 72 10.98 -1.37 5.03
C VAL A 72 10.24 -2.36 5.92
N ILE A 73 9.75 -1.89 7.07
CA ILE A 73 8.96 -2.70 8.02
C ILE A 73 7.46 -2.57 7.83
N GLY A 74 7.04 -1.59 7.03
CA GLY A 74 5.64 -1.36 6.71
C GLY A 74 5.45 -0.27 5.69
N SER A 75 4.26 -0.23 5.10
CA SER A 75 3.84 0.83 4.19
C SER A 75 2.38 1.17 4.38
N HIS A 76 2.01 2.38 4.02
CA HIS A 76 0.63 2.84 3.98
C HIS A 76 0.38 3.59 2.68
N VAL A 77 -0.76 3.34 2.04
CA VAL A 77 -1.13 3.96 0.76
C VAL A 77 -2.34 4.85 0.99
N ASP A 78 -2.18 6.14 0.69
CA ASP A 78 -3.27 7.09 0.59
C ASP A 78 -3.69 7.21 -0.89
N VAL A 79 -4.81 6.56 -1.21
CA VAL A 79 -5.38 6.54 -2.56
C VAL A 79 -6.01 7.88 -2.92
N ALA A 80 -6.50 8.65 -1.95
CA ALA A 80 -7.20 9.91 -2.23
C ALA A 80 -6.25 11.01 -2.68
N THR A 81 -5.00 11.00 -2.17
CA THR A 81 -3.97 11.98 -2.54
C THR A 81 -2.83 11.41 -3.39
N GLU A 82 -2.95 10.14 -3.81
CA GLU A 82 -1.92 9.42 -4.58
C GLU A 82 -0.54 9.42 -3.91
N ARG A 83 -0.52 9.12 -2.60
CA ARG A 83 0.70 9.09 -1.79
C ARG A 83 0.95 7.72 -1.21
N ILE A 84 2.21 7.37 -1.07
CA ILE A 84 2.64 6.18 -0.35
C ILE A 84 3.65 6.57 0.72
N PHE A 85 3.51 5.95 1.89
CA PHE A 85 4.34 6.13 3.06
C PHE A 85 5.07 4.83 3.34
N TRP A 86 6.36 4.92 3.66
CA TRP A 86 7.18 3.79 4.09
C TRP A 86 7.79 4.06 5.45
N PHE A 87 7.76 3.03 6.29
CA PHE A 87 8.42 2.98 7.58
C PHE A 87 9.71 2.18 7.41
N ILE A 88 10.85 2.84 7.61
CA ILE A 88 12.17 2.30 7.30
C ILE A 88 13.02 2.33 8.56
N THR A 89 13.76 1.25 8.82
CA THR A 89 14.66 1.18 9.96
C THR A 89 15.86 0.30 9.68
N ASN A 90 17.00 0.61 10.29
CA ASN A 90 18.18 -0.25 10.37
C ASN A 90 18.47 -0.69 11.83
N PHE A 91 17.63 -0.27 12.78
CA PHE A 91 17.75 -0.66 14.17
C PHE A 91 17.38 -2.14 14.32
N THR A 92 18.32 -2.93 14.80
CA THR A 92 18.14 -4.36 15.08
C THR A 92 18.46 -4.62 16.55
N SER A 93 17.72 -5.55 17.16
CA SER A 93 18.00 -6.03 18.51
C SER A 93 17.72 -7.52 18.56
N THR A 94 18.50 -8.24 19.36
CA THR A 94 18.32 -9.65 19.67
C THR A 94 17.75 -9.86 21.08
N ASN A 95 17.56 -8.79 21.85
CA ASN A 95 17.08 -8.81 23.22
C ASN A 95 15.62 -8.35 23.30
N PHE A 96 14.71 -9.33 23.29
CA PHE A 96 13.29 -9.07 23.41
C PHE A 96 12.86 -9.15 24.89
N SER A 97 12.82 -7.98 25.55
CA SER A 97 12.26 -7.84 26.90
C SER A 97 10.85 -7.26 26.85
N GLY A 98 9.93 -7.83 27.63
CA GLY A 98 8.60 -7.26 27.85
C GLY A 98 8.59 -6.13 28.89
N ASP A 99 9.71 -5.91 29.58
CA ASP A 99 9.86 -4.81 30.53
C ASP A 99 10.41 -3.57 29.83
N ILE A 100 9.64 -2.48 29.92
CA ILE A 100 9.95 -1.19 29.30
C ILE A 100 11.27 -0.58 29.77
N ASN A 101 11.79 -0.99 30.92
CA ASN A 101 13.06 -0.47 31.45
C ASN A 101 14.29 -1.21 30.90
N SER A 102 14.09 -2.39 30.31
CA SER A 102 15.16 -3.26 29.80
C SER A 102 15.03 -3.60 28.32
N ILE A 103 14.00 -3.06 27.64
CA ILE A 103 13.87 -3.18 26.19
C ILE A 103 14.98 -2.37 25.50
N ASP A 104 15.63 -3.00 24.52
CA ASP A 104 16.58 -2.32 23.65
C ASP A 104 15.85 -1.24 22.84
N ARG A 105 16.56 -0.13 22.58
CA ARG A 105 16.05 0.99 21.80
C ARG A 105 17.07 1.46 20.80
N ALA A 106 16.59 2.05 19.71
CA ALA A 106 17.43 2.67 18.72
C ALA A 106 18.34 3.72 19.36
N ASP A 107 19.65 3.60 19.17
CA ASP A 107 20.67 4.46 19.76
C ASP A 107 21.28 5.39 18.70
N THR A 108 21.42 6.66 19.07
CA THR A 108 22.00 7.69 18.19
C THR A 108 23.52 7.53 18.06
N ALA A 109 24.15 6.77 18.96
CA ALA A 109 25.59 6.51 18.95
C ALA A 109 26.03 5.35 18.03
N SER A 110 25.10 4.52 17.52
CA SER A 110 25.38 3.29 16.76
C SER A 110 25.01 3.35 15.27
N ASP A 111 24.90 4.56 14.69
CA ASP A 111 24.44 4.80 13.31
C ASP A 111 23.01 4.26 13.01
N GLU A 112 22.25 3.94 14.07
CA GLU A 112 20.88 3.50 13.95
C GLU A 112 19.95 4.67 13.60
N ASN A 113 18.98 4.40 12.75
CA ASN A 113 18.10 5.38 12.18
C ASN A 113 16.77 4.74 11.79
N CYS A 114 15.71 5.38 12.27
CA CYS A 114 14.33 5.08 11.93
C CYS A 114 13.78 6.26 11.15
N ARG A 115 13.06 6.00 10.05
CA ARG A 115 12.60 7.04 9.11
C ARG A 115 11.20 6.76 8.63
N ILE A 116 10.43 7.83 8.44
CA ILE A 116 9.15 7.81 7.74
C ILE A 116 9.32 8.63 6.48
N VAL A 117 9.15 7.97 5.34
CA VAL A 117 9.35 8.59 4.04
C VAL A 117 8.05 8.53 3.25
N MET A 118 7.73 9.62 2.58
CA MET A 118 6.56 9.73 1.72
C MET A 118 6.98 10.00 0.28
N ARG A 119 6.26 9.41 -0.68
CA ARG A 119 6.41 9.73 -2.09
C ARG A 119 5.06 10.04 -2.71
N GLU A 120 5.05 11.08 -3.52
CA GLU A 120 3.90 11.50 -4.32
C GLU A 120 3.96 10.87 -5.72
N SER A 121 2.83 10.85 -6.43
CA SER A 121 2.75 10.36 -7.82
C SER A 121 3.67 11.12 -8.80
N THR A 122 4.06 12.35 -8.47
CA THR A 122 5.04 13.16 -9.23
C THR A 122 6.47 12.62 -9.15
N GLY A 123 6.72 11.59 -8.32
CA GLY A 123 8.02 10.97 -8.12
C GLY A 123 8.87 11.65 -7.04
N GLN A 124 8.43 12.80 -6.50
CA GLN A 124 9.13 13.49 -5.41
C GLN A 124 9.00 12.72 -4.09
N THR A 125 10.11 12.65 -3.35
CA THR A 125 10.22 11.91 -2.09
C THR A 125 10.57 12.85 -0.96
N TYR A 126 9.89 12.71 0.18
CA TYR A 126 9.99 13.59 1.34
C TYR A 126 10.26 12.81 2.62
N TYR A 127 11.21 13.28 3.42
CA TYR A 127 11.37 12.86 4.81
C TYR A 127 10.30 13.52 5.68
N LEU A 128 9.40 12.73 6.23
CA LEU A 128 8.40 13.23 7.17
C LEU A 128 8.94 13.23 8.60
N ALA A 129 9.67 12.18 8.96
CA ALA A 129 10.34 12.05 10.25
C ALA A 129 11.59 11.19 10.10
N SER A 130 12.65 11.53 10.84
CA SER A 130 13.90 10.80 10.86
C SER A 130 14.53 10.94 12.25
N GLY A 131 14.85 9.82 12.88
CA GLY A 131 15.50 9.78 14.18
C GLY A 131 15.18 8.55 15.00
N THR A 132 16.08 8.26 15.93
CA THR A 132 16.03 7.12 16.87
C THR A 132 14.82 7.15 17.80
N PHE A 133 14.23 8.33 18.02
CA PHE A 133 13.00 8.49 18.82
C PHE A 133 11.80 7.71 18.27
N LEU A 134 11.79 7.36 16.98
CA LEU A 134 10.74 6.52 16.38
C LEU A 134 10.85 5.06 16.83
N ASN A 135 12.05 4.61 17.20
CA ASN A 135 12.33 3.31 17.80
C ASN A 135 11.69 2.11 17.05
N PHE A 136 11.77 2.12 15.73
CA PHE A 136 11.27 1.04 14.88
C PHE A 136 12.26 -0.11 14.84
N LEU A 137 11.86 -1.28 15.36
CA LEU A 137 12.69 -2.47 15.32
C LEU A 137 12.57 -3.18 13.97
N GLN A 138 13.70 -3.53 13.37
CA GLN A 138 13.74 -4.40 12.21
C GLN A 138 13.39 -5.85 12.63
N PRO A 139 12.39 -6.48 11.99
CA PRO A 139 12.06 -7.88 12.27
C PRO A 139 13.17 -8.79 11.73
N THR A 140 13.70 -9.64 12.61
CA THR A 140 14.56 -10.77 12.24
C THR A 140 13.67 -11.92 11.75
N ILE A 141 13.97 -12.45 10.56
CA ILE A 141 13.24 -13.57 9.94
C ILE A 141 13.77 -14.89 10.50
#